data_AF-A0A969B9T8-F1
#
_entry.id   AF-A0A969B9T8-F1
#
_cell.length_a   1.000
_cell.length_b   1.000
_cell.length_c   1.000
_cell.angle_alpha   90.00
_cell.angle_beta   90.00
_cell.angle_gamma   90.00
#
_symmetry.space_group_name_H-M   'P 1'
#
loop_
_entity.id
_entity.type
_entity.pdbx_description
1 polymer ?
#
loop_
_entity_poly.entity_id
_entity_poly.type
_entity_poly.pdbx_seq_one_letter_code
_entity_poly.pdbx_strand_id
1 'polypeptide(L)'
;MVDALNPGVLSVAVPSNAIYTAGQNLDFTVTFSQAVDVVTTGGTPYLSVTFNTGGTVNATYVSGTGTSALLFRYTVMSGQNDADGISVGSGITLNGGTIKTAPYWMPSLP
;
A
#
# COMPACT_ATOMS: atom_id res chain seq x y z
N MET A 1 -24.62 4.00 14.73
CA MET A 1 -24.29 4.07 13.30
C MET A 1 -22.78 4.16 13.19
N VAL A 2 -22.14 3.16 12.59
CA VAL A 2 -20.68 3.15 12.41
C VAL A 2 -20.34 4.19 11.34
N ASP A 3 -19.35 5.03 11.61
CA ASP A 3 -18.94 6.14 10.75
C ASP A 3 -18.44 5.59 9.40
N ALA A 4 -19.27 5.73 8.35
CA ALA A 4 -18.99 5.22 7.01
C ALA A 4 -18.23 6.23 6.12
N LEU A 5 -17.77 7.35 6.69
CA LEU A 5 -17.17 8.44 5.91
C LEU A 5 -15.64 8.29 5.75
N ASN A 6 -14.98 7.52 6.62
CA ASN A 6 -13.57 7.21 6.49
C ASN A 6 -13.35 5.88 5.74
N PRO A 7 -12.44 5.86 4.74
CA PRO A 7 -12.12 4.62 4.06
C PRO A 7 -11.29 3.75 5.00
N GLY A 8 -11.85 2.61 5.38
CA GLY A 8 -11.17 1.62 6.21
C GLY A 8 -10.34 0.67 5.34
N VAL A 9 -9.17 0.26 5.81
CA VAL A 9 -8.40 -0.82 5.16
C VAL A 9 -9.12 -2.15 5.43
N LEU A 10 -9.50 -2.85 4.37
CA LEU A 10 -10.16 -4.16 4.43
C LEU A 10 -9.17 -5.31 4.42
N SER A 11 -8.16 -5.23 3.55
CA SER A 11 -7.16 -6.29 3.41
C SER A 11 -5.87 -5.75 2.80
N VAL A 12 -4.79 -6.48 3.03
CA VAL A 12 -3.51 -6.28 2.33
C VAL A 12 -3.12 -7.60 1.68
N ALA A 13 -3.04 -7.60 0.36
CA ALA A 13 -2.49 -8.72 -0.40
C ALA A 13 -0.97 -8.62 -0.43
N VAL A 14 -0.31 -9.71 -0.08
CA VAL A 14 1.15 -9.86 -0.10
C VAL A 14 1.61 -10.71 -1.28
N PRO A 15 2.84 -10.51 -1.78
CA PRO A 15 3.47 -11.44 -2.70
C PRO A 15 3.52 -12.86 -2.12
N SER A 16 3.41 -13.86 -2.99
CA SER A 16 3.53 -15.27 -2.60
C SER A 16 4.94 -15.58 -2.08
N ASN A 17 5.00 -16.35 -0.99
CA ASN A 17 6.26 -16.78 -0.37
C ASN A 17 7.20 -17.40 -1.43
N ALA A 18 8.37 -16.80 -1.58
CA ALA A 18 9.42 -17.24 -2.48
C ALA A 18 10.77 -16.70 -1.99
N ILE A 19 11.86 -17.25 -2.52
CA ILE A 19 13.18 -16.65 -2.36
C ILE A 19 13.23 -15.41 -3.24
N TYR A 20 13.17 -14.24 -2.60
CA TYR A 20 13.33 -12.98 -3.31
C TYR A 20 14.80 -12.63 -3.48
N THR A 21 15.14 -12.08 -4.65
CA THR A 21 16.52 -11.70 -4.99
C THR A 21 16.64 -10.20 -5.24
N ALA A 22 17.85 -9.67 -5.07
CA ALA A 22 18.12 -8.25 -5.27
C ALA A 22 17.64 -7.75 -6.64
N GLY A 23 16.95 -6.61 -6.65
CA GLY A 23 16.37 -6.02 -7.85
C GLY A 23 14.94 -6.49 -8.16
N GLN A 24 14.44 -7.53 -7.48
CA GLN A 24 13.05 -7.97 -7.65
C GLN A 24 12.07 -6.96 -7.04
N ASN A 25 10.98 -6.69 -7.76
CA ASN A 25 9.87 -5.89 -7.23
C ASN A 25 8.86 -6.78 -6.51
N LEU A 26 8.54 -6.37 -5.28
CA LEU A 26 7.51 -6.96 -4.45
C LEU A 26 6.33 -6.01 -4.39
N ASP A 27 5.20 -6.44 -4.95
CA ASP A 27 3.99 -5.66 -5.07
C ASP A 27 2.99 -6.03 -3.96
N PHE A 28 2.47 -5.01 -3.28
CA PHE A 28 1.51 -5.12 -2.18
C PHE A 28 0.26 -4.35 -2.55
N THR A 29 -0.90 -5.00 -2.47
CA THR A 29 -2.17 -4.34 -2.79
C THR A 29 -2.96 -4.11 -1.51
N VAL A 30 -3.16 -2.85 -1.13
CA VAL A 30 -4.02 -2.48 -0.01
C VAL A 30 -5.42 -2.19 -0.53
N THR A 31 -6.41 -2.94 -0.05
CA THR A 31 -7.81 -2.76 -0.42
C THR A 31 -8.53 -1.97 0.66
N PHE A 32 -9.21 -0.90 0.25
CA PHE A 32 -10.03 -0.04 1.09
C PHE A 32 -11.51 -0.35 0.90
N SER A 33 -12.34 0.07 1.87
CA SER A 33 -13.78 -0.06 1.81
C SER A 33 -14.44 0.79 0.71
N GLN A 34 -13.74 1.82 0.24
CA GLN A 34 -14.23 2.77 -0.76
C GLN A 34 -13.06 3.24 -1.64
N ALA A 35 -13.38 3.90 -2.76
CA ALA A 35 -12.37 4.55 -3.57
C ALA A 35 -11.66 5.65 -2.77
N VAL A 36 -10.33 5.74 -2.92
CA VAL A 36 -9.52 6.73 -2.20
C VAL A 36 -8.69 7.58 -3.16
N ASP A 37 -8.57 8.86 -2.86
CA ASP A 37 -7.71 9.81 -3.53
C ASP A 37 -6.38 9.92 -2.77
N VAL A 38 -5.28 9.77 -3.51
CA VAL A 38 -3.91 9.80 -2.98
C VAL A 38 -3.20 11.03 -3.51
N VAL A 39 -2.77 11.92 -2.62
CA VAL A 39 -1.98 13.11 -2.94
C VAL A 39 -0.56 12.92 -2.41
N THR A 40 0.43 12.98 -3.31
CA THR A 40 1.85 12.73 -2.99
C THR A 40 2.71 14.01 -2.97
N THR A 41 2.11 15.18 -3.17
CA THR A 41 2.83 16.47 -3.29
C THR A 41 3.58 16.87 -2.03
N GLY A 42 3.07 16.48 -0.85
CA GLY A 42 3.74 16.68 0.45
C GLY A 42 4.66 15.53 0.87
N GLY A 43 4.72 14.47 0.06
CA GLY A 43 5.49 13.25 0.28
C GLY A 43 4.71 11.99 -0.10
N THR A 44 5.41 10.88 -0.28
CA THR A 44 4.83 9.65 -0.83
C THR A 44 4.47 8.67 0.30
N PRO A 45 3.20 8.24 0.40
CA PRO A 45 2.80 7.22 1.36
C PRO A 45 3.58 5.92 1.18
N TYR A 46 3.81 5.21 2.27
CA TYR A 46 4.45 3.90 2.26
C TYR A 46 3.80 2.93 3.22
N LEU A 47 3.93 1.64 2.89
CA LEU A 47 3.51 0.52 3.70
C LEU A 47 4.75 -0.09 4.39
N SER A 48 4.72 -0.18 5.71
CA SER A 48 5.79 -0.85 6.45
C SER A 48 5.63 -2.36 6.34
N VAL A 49 6.68 -3.02 5.85
CA VAL A 49 6.71 -4.45 5.59
C VAL A 49 7.86 -5.06 6.38
N THR A 50 7.60 -6.10 7.15
CA THR A 50 8.62 -6.82 7.90
C THR A 50 8.88 -8.17 7.24
N PHE A 51 10.11 -8.36 6.79
CA PHE A 51 10.60 -9.66 6.36
C PHE A 51 10.81 -10.56 7.57
N ASN A 52 10.52 -11.86 7.44
CA ASN A 52 10.72 -12.84 8.52
C ASN A 52 12.20 -12.99 8.89
N THR A 53 13.11 -12.64 7.98
CA THR A 53 14.56 -12.47 8.24
C THR A 53 14.92 -11.28 9.14
N GLY A 54 13.93 -10.52 9.64
CA GLY A 54 14.09 -9.55 10.72
C GLY A 54 14.27 -8.08 10.28
N GLY A 55 14.18 -7.79 8.98
CA GLY A 55 14.27 -6.43 8.45
C GLY A 55 12.89 -5.81 8.19
N THR A 56 12.63 -4.63 8.75
CA THR A 56 11.50 -3.80 8.32
C THR A 56 11.92 -2.87 7.18
N VAL A 57 11.14 -2.84 6.12
CA VAL A 57 11.33 -2.01 4.94
C VAL A 57 10.06 -1.23 4.62
N ASN A 58 10.19 -0.24 3.75
CA ASN A 58 9.07 0.60 3.33
C ASN A 58 8.75 0.33 1.85
N ALA A 59 7.57 -0.23 1.57
CA ALA A 59 7.03 -0.34 0.22
C ALA A 59 6.33 0.97 -0.14
N THR A 60 6.79 1.67 -1.17
CA THR A 60 6.29 3.00 -1.54
C THR A 60 5.06 2.91 -2.42
N TYR A 61 4.13 3.87 -2.28
CA TYR A 61 2.98 4.00 -3.16
C TYR A 61 3.40 4.12 -4.63
N VAL A 62 2.71 3.38 -5.52
CA VAL A 62 2.95 3.36 -6.97
C VAL A 62 1.75 3.87 -7.75
N SER A 63 0.55 3.34 -7.48
CA SER A 63 -0.65 3.63 -8.28
C SER A 63 -1.95 3.24 -7.57
N GLY A 64 -3.09 3.59 -8.19
CA GLY A 64 -4.43 3.20 -7.72
C GLY A 64 -5.28 4.34 -7.14
N THR A 65 -4.81 5.59 -7.24
CA THR A 65 -5.60 6.77 -6.84
C THR A 65 -6.93 6.80 -7.60
N GLY A 66 -7.99 7.22 -6.92
CA GLY A 66 -9.36 7.19 -7.43
C GLY A 66 -10.01 5.79 -7.41
N THR A 67 -9.32 4.76 -6.91
CA THR A 67 -9.84 3.39 -6.79
C THR A 67 -9.81 2.90 -5.35
N SER A 68 -10.43 1.75 -5.07
CA SER A 68 -10.37 1.12 -3.76
C SER A 68 -9.11 0.28 -3.53
N ALA A 69 -8.24 0.11 -4.53
CA ALA A 69 -7.06 -0.73 -4.45
C ALA A 69 -5.80 0.10 -4.73
N LEU A 70 -4.94 0.25 -3.71
CA LEU A 70 -3.67 0.96 -3.85
C LEU A 70 -2.53 -0.03 -3.98
N LEU A 71 -1.67 0.19 -4.97
CA LEU A 71 -0.45 -0.57 -5.20
C LEU A 71 0.73 0.09 -4.48
N PHE A 72 1.41 -0.68 -3.64
CA PHE A 72 2.67 -0.33 -3.01
C PHE A 72 3.75 -1.29 -3.49
N ARG A 73 4.98 -0.81 -3.64
CA ARG A 73 6.10 -1.62 -4.14
C ARG A 73 7.35 -1.43 -3.31
N TYR A 74 8.03 -2.55 -3.06
CA TYR A 74 9.40 -2.55 -2.55
C TYR A 74 10.33 -3.24 -3.57
N THR A 75 11.52 -2.70 -3.79
CA THR A 75 12.56 -3.37 -4.59
C THR A 75 13.56 -3.99 -3.63
N VAL A 76 13.73 -5.31 -3.73
CA VAL A 76 14.62 -6.06 -2.83
C VAL A 76 16.06 -5.58 -2.98
N MET A 77 16.69 -5.24 -1.86
CA MET A 77 18.10 -4.87 -1.81
C MET A 77 18.99 -6.11 -1.64
N SER A 78 20.25 -5.99 -2.05
CA SER A 78 21.24 -7.06 -1.85
C SER A 78 21.38 -7.43 -0.39
N GLY A 79 21.35 -8.73 -0.07
CA GLY A 79 21.45 -9.24 1.30
C GLY A 79 20.12 -9.41 2.04
N GLN A 80 18.98 -9.15 1.41
CA GLN A 80 17.64 -9.36 1.97
C GLN A 80 16.88 -10.50 1.28
N ASN A 81 17.55 -11.63 1.10
CA ASN A 81 16.88 -12.84 0.62
C ASN A 81 16.03 -13.39 1.75
N ASP A 82 14.72 -13.48 1.54
CA ASP A 82 13.79 -14.04 2.51
C ASP A 82 13.25 -15.37 2.00
N ALA A 83 13.36 -16.43 2.79
CA ALA A 83 12.89 -17.78 2.43
C ALA A 83 11.57 -18.16 3.13
N ASP A 84 11.19 -17.42 4.17
CA ASP A 84 10.11 -17.81 5.11
C ASP A 84 8.87 -16.89 4.99
N GLY A 85 8.90 -15.88 4.11
CA GLY A 85 7.76 -15.06 3.73
C GLY A 85 7.76 -13.64 4.30
N ILE A 86 6.63 -12.95 4.11
CA ILE A 86 6.49 -11.52 4.42
C ILE A 86 5.35 -11.32 5.43
N SER A 87 5.60 -10.51 6.46
CA SER A 87 4.57 -9.99 7.34
C SER A 87 4.34 -8.51 7.07
N VAL A 88 3.09 -8.08 6.97
CA VAL A 88 2.77 -6.67 6.72
C VAL A 88 2.36 -6.00 8.02
N GLY A 89 2.95 -4.84 8.32
CA GLY A 89 2.44 -3.97 9.36
C GLY A 89 1.04 -3.46 8.97
N SER A 90 0.14 -3.37 9.95
CA SER A 90 -1.28 -3.01 9.72
C SER A 90 -1.50 -1.55 9.32
N GLY A 91 -0.47 -0.77 9.02
CA GLY A 91 -0.53 0.69 8.89
C GLY A 91 0.18 1.22 7.66
N ILE A 92 -0.52 2.08 6.90
CA ILE A 92 0.08 2.95 5.90
C ILE A 92 0.58 4.21 6.59
N THR A 93 1.84 4.57 6.36
CA THR A 93 2.39 5.85 6.77
C THR A 93 2.24 6.84 5.63
N LEU A 94 1.60 7.98 5.89
CA LEU A 94 1.32 8.98 4.85
C LEU A 94 2.57 9.75 4.39
N ASN A 95 3.58 9.88 5.26
CA ASN A 95 4.84 10.56 4.97
C ASN A 95 4.66 11.95 4.35
N GLY A 96 3.72 12.75 4.86
CA GLY A 96 3.39 14.08 4.33
C GLY A 96 2.41 14.08 3.15
N GLY A 97 2.09 12.94 2.57
CA GLY A 97 0.98 12.76 1.63
C GLY A 97 -0.38 12.69 2.33
N THR A 98 -1.44 12.47 1.55
CA THR A 98 -2.79 12.22 2.09
C THR A 98 -3.48 11.08 1.35
N ILE A 99 -4.24 10.28 2.10
CA ILE A 99 -5.20 9.30 1.57
C ILE A 99 -6.56 9.68 2.13
N LYS A 100 -7.51 9.99 1.26
CA LYS A 100 -8.87 10.41 1.64
C LYS A 100 -9.89 9.68 0.79
N THR A 101 -11.13 9.61 1.23
CA THR A 101 -12.24 9.13 0.37
C THR A 101 -12.24 9.94 -0.93
N ALA A 102 -12.20 9.24 -2.06
CA ALA A 102 -12.34 9.88 -3.35
C ALA A 102 -13.74 10.51 -3.44
N PRO A 103 -13.87 11.73 -3.98
CA PRO A 103 -15.19 12.32 -4.16
C PRO A 103 -16.06 11.38 -5.00
N TYR A 104 -17.29 11.13 -4.57
CA TYR A 104 -18.28 10.47 -5.41
C TYR A 104 -18.45 11.35 -6.65
N TRP A 105 -17.90 10.91 -7.77
CA TRP A 105 -18.07 11.54 -9.07
C TRP A 105 -19.56 11.76 -9.32
N MET A 106 -19.99 13.02 -9.39
CA MET A 106 -21.19 13.37 -10.14
C MET A 106 -20.71 13.53 -11.58
N PRO A 107 -20.98 12.60 -12.50
CA PRO A 107 -20.79 12.91 -13.91
C PRO A 107 -21.66 14.14 -14.21
N SER A 108 -21.13 15.10 -14.95
CA SER A 108 -21.89 16.23 -15.47
C SER A 108 -23.16 15.71 -16.17
N LEU A 109 -24.32 15.96 -15.56
CA LEU A 109 -25.61 15.88 -16.25
C LEU A 109 -25.63 16.96 -17.37
N PRO A 110 -26.33 16.69 -18.48
CA PRO A 110 -25.92 16.98 -19.86
C PRO A 110 -25.66 18.45 -20.21
#